data_AF-A0AAD2FIB8-F1
#
_entry.id   AF-A0AAD2FIB8-F1
#
_cell.length_a   1.000
_cell.length_b   1.000
_cell.length_c   1.000
_cell.angle_alpha   90.00
_cell.angle_beta   90.00
_cell.angle_gamma   90.00
#
_symmetry.space_group_name_H-M   'P 1'
#
loop_
_entity.id
_entity.type
_entity.pdbx_description
1 polymer ?
#
loop_
_entity_poly.entity_id
_entity_poly.type
_entity_poly.pdbx_seq_one_letter_code
_entity_poly.pdbx_strand_id
1 'polypeptide(L)'
;MANQAQSKRTDRPSSNRRNHLKEADGSSGNAITVSNLFPIDRYYDASQKVLNAFQVSFEEKKLDDAYVYGMRYSRFCVNEITKHDYYKATKFNQKRAVMNKQVTEVINKLEIVADMMDAEEVIKEAERKARFQRQKEEEARRRQEKLQELQQRVNRQKHSAVVSSPTISAESIHDSALAKLQRLNGPVEPPAVSTSRSPSQSMGENTESELEDSQQDPDGLIASSDDIPPPLLPPQPDDEPEHSAPPSYQDIVNYFGPSNIQSTSIEESDKPQNKKAAPKTKLSIRQYIANAERARLALQQQRKILVSPLQTYQGRVRGSTNGCTVISATIASKHLETHGGVSDAHICDIIDKECIPLLRDIRSRLGLHGDSLIIPSDVHDHMVDHHLLFQHKFVGAVGGNIVDREHLGELFSLLAGKPDKTAHFKAGATFFFREHVVSILKFPTSPTEAVYDLVDSLPTCNGRGSRTRCMSLEALKVQMEWYTSHKFSDSNCTYIEKNKWNDSMADFDPRVFQAFVWANLPKPSN
;
A
#
# COMPACT_ATOMS: atom_id res chain seq x y z
N MET A 1 -16.35 3.06 35.07
CA MET A 1 -16.79 1.70 34.67
C MET A 1 -16.16 1.18 33.36
N ALA A 2 -15.72 2.03 32.41
CA ALA A 2 -15.03 1.56 31.19
C ALA A 2 -13.68 0.84 31.45
N ASN A 3 -12.91 1.24 32.47
CA ASN A 3 -11.61 0.60 32.79
C ASN A 3 -11.73 -0.83 33.36
N GLN A 4 -12.84 -1.18 34.03
CA GLN A 4 -13.05 -2.57 34.50
C GLN A 4 -13.44 -3.52 33.37
N ALA A 5 -14.04 -3.02 32.28
CA ALA A 5 -14.38 -3.83 31.11
C ALA A 5 -13.15 -4.20 30.26
N GLN A 6 -12.11 -3.36 30.25
CA GLN A 6 -10.85 -3.66 29.55
C GLN A 6 -10.01 -4.70 30.30
N SER A 7 -9.95 -4.65 31.64
CA SER A 7 -9.15 -5.59 32.44
C SER A 7 -9.65 -7.05 32.37
N LYS A 8 -10.94 -7.28 32.07
CA LYS A 8 -11.47 -8.64 31.87
C LYS A 8 -11.20 -9.23 30.48
N ARG A 9 -10.82 -8.41 29.50
CA ARG A 9 -10.60 -8.87 28.12
C ARG A 9 -9.20 -9.46 27.90
N THR A 10 -8.24 -9.17 28.76
CA THR A 10 -6.84 -9.64 28.65
C THR A 10 -6.64 -11.08 29.11
N ASP A 11 -7.62 -11.68 29.79
CA ASP A 11 -7.51 -13.03 30.35
C ASP A 11 -8.24 -14.10 29.52
N ARG A 12 -8.54 -13.79 28.25
CA ARG A 12 -9.18 -14.76 27.35
C ARG A 12 -8.17 -15.85 26.94
N PRO A 13 -8.53 -17.15 26.95
CA PRO A 13 -7.63 -18.26 26.59
C PRO A 13 -6.90 -18.08 25.26
N SER A 14 -7.55 -17.50 24.25
CA SER A 14 -6.98 -17.26 22.91
C SER A 14 -6.20 -15.95 22.76
N SER A 15 -6.04 -15.14 23.83
CA SER A 15 -5.43 -13.80 23.74
C SER A 15 -4.05 -13.81 23.09
N ASN A 16 -3.19 -14.76 23.48
CA ASN A 16 -1.83 -14.90 22.92
C ASN A 16 -1.87 -15.24 21.42
N ARG A 17 -2.76 -16.14 21.00
CA ARG A 17 -2.94 -16.53 19.58
C ARG A 17 -3.40 -15.34 18.75
N ARG A 18 -4.41 -14.60 19.22
CA ARG A 18 -4.93 -13.42 18.52
C ARG A 18 -3.93 -12.28 18.42
N ASN A 19 -3.12 -12.06 19.47
CA ASN A 19 -2.03 -11.07 19.43
C ASN A 19 -0.97 -11.46 18.40
N HIS A 20 -0.56 -12.72 18.35
CA HIS A 20 0.40 -13.21 17.36
C HIS A 20 -0.10 -13.02 15.93
N LEU A 21 -1.38 -13.33 15.65
CA LEU A 21 -1.99 -13.09 14.34
C LEU A 21 -1.99 -11.61 13.96
N LYS A 22 -2.30 -10.73 14.92
CA LYS A 22 -2.30 -9.27 14.72
C LYS A 22 -0.90 -8.74 14.40
N GLU A 23 0.11 -9.22 15.11
CA GLU A 23 1.52 -8.84 14.86
C GLU A 23 2.00 -9.35 13.50
N ALA A 24 1.72 -10.62 13.18
CA ALA A 24 2.06 -11.22 11.89
C ALA A 24 1.41 -10.46 10.71
N ASP A 25 0.12 -10.11 10.83
CA ASP A 25 -0.58 -9.30 9.83
C ASP A 25 0.05 -7.91 9.70
N GLY A 26 0.33 -7.25 10.83
CA GLY A 26 0.95 -5.93 10.87
C GLY A 26 2.35 -5.89 10.23
N SER A 27 3.17 -6.92 10.43
CA SER A 27 4.52 -7.02 9.86
C SER A 27 4.54 -7.43 8.40
N SER A 28 3.46 -8.03 7.88
CA SER A 28 3.42 -8.57 6.52
C SER A 28 3.41 -7.50 5.41
N GLY A 29 3.17 -6.23 5.75
CA GLY A 29 3.00 -5.17 4.75
C GLY A 29 1.69 -5.29 3.94
N ASN A 30 0.79 -6.19 4.32
CA ASN A 30 -0.49 -6.40 3.65
C ASN A 30 -1.58 -5.41 4.10
N ALA A 31 -1.23 -4.40 4.89
CA ALA A 31 -2.16 -3.35 5.28
C ALA A 31 -2.55 -2.54 4.03
N ILE A 32 -3.85 -2.51 3.71
CA ILE A 32 -4.34 -1.71 2.58
C ILE A 32 -4.18 -0.24 2.93
N THR A 33 -3.26 0.43 2.23
CA THR A 33 -3.08 1.89 2.35
C THR A 33 -4.00 2.60 1.37
N VAL A 34 -4.66 3.65 1.85
CA VAL A 34 -5.56 4.48 1.03
C VAL A 34 -4.78 5.68 0.51
N SER A 35 -4.87 5.90 -0.79
CA SER A 35 -4.30 7.05 -1.48
C SER A 35 -5.42 7.82 -2.17
N ASN A 36 -5.38 9.14 -2.07
CA ASN A 36 -6.39 10.06 -2.63
C ASN A 36 -6.43 10.11 -4.16
N LEU A 37 -5.62 9.28 -4.80
CA LEU A 37 -5.39 9.28 -6.23
C LEU A 37 -6.24 8.26 -6.97
N PHE A 38 -6.64 7.22 -6.27
CA PHE A 38 -7.50 6.20 -6.84
C PHE A 38 -8.95 6.58 -6.58
N PRO A 39 -9.87 6.29 -7.52
CA PRO A 39 -11.28 6.47 -7.26
C PRO A 39 -11.68 5.71 -5.99
N ILE A 40 -12.36 6.41 -5.08
CA ILE A 40 -12.75 5.81 -3.79
C ILE A 40 -13.65 4.57 -3.97
N ASP A 41 -14.36 4.48 -5.09
CA ASP A 41 -15.10 3.30 -5.53
C ASP A 41 -14.24 2.03 -5.48
N ARG A 42 -12.97 2.10 -5.91
CA ARG A 42 -12.06 0.96 -5.88
C ARG A 42 -11.75 0.50 -4.47
N TYR A 43 -11.72 1.41 -3.50
CA TYR A 43 -11.56 1.06 -2.10
C TYR A 43 -12.82 0.40 -1.51
N TYR A 44 -14.01 0.81 -1.95
CA TYR A 44 -15.24 0.07 -1.60
C TYR A 44 -15.27 -1.33 -2.23
N ASP A 45 -14.81 -1.49 -3.46
CA ASP A 45 -14.74 -2.81 -4.10
C ASP A 45 -13.69 -3.70 -3.42
N ALA A 46 -12.53 -3.13 -3.06
CA ALA A 46 -11.50 -3.82 -2.29
C ALA A 46 -12.01 -4.24 -0.91
N SER A 47 -12.75 -3.37 -0.19
CA SER A 47 -13.33 -3.73 1.10
C SER A 47 -14.32 -4.87 0.96
N GLN A 48 -15.14 -4.88 -0.09
CA GLN A 48 -16.10 -5.97 -0.36
C GLN A 48 -15.38 -7.30 -0.62
N LYS A 49 -14.23 -7.31 -1.31
CA LYS A 49 -13.43 -8.52 -1.49
C LYS A 49 -12.89 -9.06 -0.15
N VAL A 50 -12.41 -8.18 0.74
CA VAL A 50 -11.96 -8.58 2.08
C VAL A 50 -13.12 -9.07 2.93
N LEU A 51 -14.30 -8.44 2.82
CA LEU A 51 -15.52 -8.89 3.49
C LEU A 51 -15.95 -10.28 3.04
N ASN A 52 -15.92 -10.55 1.73
CA ASN A 52 -16.25 -11.87 1.20
C ASN A 52 -15.27 -12.94 1.70
N ALA A 53 -13.96 -12.65 1.72
CA ALA A 53 -12.95 -13.56 2.27
C ALA A 53 -13.16 -13.83 3.77
N PHE A 54 -13.57 -12.82 4.53
CA PHE A 54 -13.97 -12.98 5.92
C PHE A 54 -15.19 -13.90 6.06
N GLN A 55 -16.25 -13.66 5.30
CA GLN A 55 -17.48 -14.44 5.36
C GLN A 55 -17.23 -15.92 5.02
N VAL A 56 -16.49 -16.21 3.95
CA VAL A 56 -16.10 -17.58 3.58
C VAL A 56 -15.30 -18.25 4.71
N SER A 57 -14.29 -17.57 5.25
CA SER A 57 -13.45 -18.14 6.32
C SER A 57 -14.25 -18.39 7.60
N PHE A 58 -15.20 -17.51 7.91
CA PHE A 58 -16.10 -17.65 9.05
C PHE A 58 -17.04 -18.86 8.91
N GLU A 59 -17.67 -19.02 7.74
CA GLU A 59 -18.57 -20.14 7.44
C GLU A 59 -17.84 -21.49 7.44
N GLU A 60 -16.61 -21.53 6.92
CA GLU A 60 -15.75 -22.72 6.93
C GLU A 60 -15.08 -22.99 8.29
N LYS A 61 -15.35 -22.15 9.31
CA LYS A 61 -14.74 -22.20 10.65
C LYS A 61 -13.20 -22.17 10.63
N LYS A 62 -12.61 -21.52 9.63
CA LYS A 62 -11.17 -21.20 9.59
C LYS A 62 -10.91 -20.00 10.49
N LEU A 63 -10.86 -20.23 11.80
CA LEU A 63 -10.92 -19.17 12.81
C LEU A 63 -9.78 -18.14 12.70
N ASP A 64 -8.55 -18.58 12.39
CA ASP A 64 -7.41 -17.67 12.24
C ASP A 64 -7.58 -16.74 11.03
N ASP A 65 -7.95 -17.30 9.88
CA ASP A 65 -8.19 -16.54 8.65
C ASP A 65 -9.39 -15.58 8.82
N ALA A 66 -10.48 -16.06 9.40
CA ALA A 66 -11.65 -15.25 9.72
C ALA A 66 -11.27 -14.08 10.65
N TYR A 67 -10.48 -14.35 11.70
CA TYR A 67 -10.02 -13.31 12.60
C TYR A 67 -9.17 -12.26 11.88
N VAL A 68 -8.19 -12.68 11.07
CA VAL A 68 -7.31 -11.79 10.30
C VAL A 68 -8.10 -10.95 9.30
N TYR A 69 -8.95 -11.56 8.46
CA TYR A 69 -9.73 -10.83 7.47
C TYR A 69 -10.75 -9.88 8.09
N GLY A 70 -11.44 -10.30 9.15
CA GLY A 70 -12.40 -9.43 9.84
C GLY A 70 -11.72 -8.23 10.49
N MET A 71 -10.55 -8.44 11.12
CA MET A 71 -9.73 -7.36 11.67
C MET A 71 -9.25 -6.40 10.58
N ARG A 72 -8.78 -6.94 9.45
CA ARG A 72 -8.31 -6.15 8.31
C ARG A 72 -9.44 -5.31 7.71
N TYR A 73 -10.60 -5.92 7.47
CA TYR A 73 -11.79 -5.22 6.98
C TYR A 73 -12.20 -4.07 7.92
N SER A 74 -12.30 -4.35 9.23
CA SER A 74 -12.72 -3.35 10.23
C SER A 74 -11.72 -2.21 10.31
N ARG A 75 -10.42 -2.50 10.40
CA ARG A 75 -9.37 -1.47 10.42
C ARG A 75 -9.40 -0.63 9.14
N PHE A 76 -9.52 -1.27 7.98
CA PHE A 76 -9.54 -0.58 6.70
C PHE A 76 -10.73 0.38 6.59
N CYS A 77 -11.93 -0.09 6.91
CA CYS A 77 -13.16 0.69 6.77
C CYS A 77 -13.31 1.80 7.83
N VAL A 78 -12.78 1.60 9.05
CA VAL A 78 -12.88 2.59 10.13
C VAL A 78 -11.74 3.62 10.06
N ASN A 79 -10.52 3.17 9.79
CA ASN A 79 -9.33 4.01 9.94
C ASN A 79 -8.74 4.48 8.62
N GLU A 80 -8.71 3.63 7.59
CA GLU A 80 -7.94 3.94 6.38
C GLU A 80 -8.80 4.64 5.31
N ILE A 81 -9.97 4.11 4.95
CA ILE A 81 -10.82 4.71 3.90
C ILE A 81 -11.36 6.09 4.28
N THR A 82 -11.48 6.37 5.58
CA THR A 82 -11.94 7.65 6.11
C THR A 82 -10.95 8.80 5.87
N LYS A 83 -9.68 8.47 5.58
CA LYS A 83 -8.63 9.42 5.20
C LYS A 83 -8.75 9.88 3.74
N HIS A 84 -9.60 9.23 2.94
CA HIS A 84 -9.75 9.60 1.54
C HIS A 84 -10.49 10.93 1.38
N ASP A 85 -10.04 11.84 0.51
CA ASP A 85 -10.61 13.18 0.31
C ASP A 85 -12.08 13.10 -0.15
N TYR A 86 -12.36 12.16 -1.06
CA TYR A 86 -13.71 11.87 -1.54
C TYR A 86 -14.58 11.10 -0.52
N TYR A 87 -14.04 10.68 0.64
CA TYR A 87 -14.82 9.93 1.61
C TYR A 87 -16.05 10.70 2.05
N LYS A 88 -15.93 12.02 2.25
CA LYS A 88 -17.05 12.88 2.67
C LYS A 88 -17.93 13.38 1.52
N ALA A 89 -17.60 13.08 0.26
CA ALA A 89 -18.40 13.53 -0.87
C ALA A 89 -19.83 12.95 -0.79
N THR A 90 -20.82 13.78 -1.13
CA THR A 90 -22.25 13.45 -1.00
C THR A 90 -22.64 12.25 -1.86
N LYS A 91 -22.01 12.10 -3.03
CA LYS A 91 -22.24 10.97 -3.95
C LYS A 91 -21.98 9.59 -3.33
N PHE A 92 -21.20 9.50 -2.25
CA PHE A 92 -20.88 8.24 -1.58
C PHE A 92 -21.63 7.98 -0.28
N ASN A 93 -22.63 8.81 0.08
CA ASN A 93 -23.39 8.67 1.33
C ASN A 93 -24.00 7.27 1.49
N GLN A 94 -24.60 6.72 0.43
CA GLN A 94 -25.24 5.41 0.45
C GLN A 94 -24.22 4.29 0.67
N LYS A 95 -23.10 4.29 -0.08
CA LYS A 95 -22.02 3.30 0.07
C LYS A 95 -21.41 3.33 1.48
N ARG A 96 -21.20 4.53 2.05
CA ARG A 96 -20.74 4.68 3.44
C ARG A 96 -21.73 4.09 4.45
N ALA A 97 -23.02 4.35 4.28
CA ALA A 97 -24.05 3.84 5.19
C ALA A 97 -24.07 2.29 5.19
N VAL A 98 -23.99 1.68 4.01
CA VAL A 98 -23.90 0.21 3.85
C VAL A 98 -22.63 -0.33 4.52
N MET A 99 -21.47 0.26 4.21
CA MET A 99 -20.18 -0.15 4.80
C MET A 99 -20.19 -0.06 6.33
N ASN A 100 -20.71 1.03 6.91
CA ASN A 100 -20.78 1.20 8.37
C ASN A 100 -21.66 0.14 9.04
N LYS A 101 -22.76 -0.25 8.39
CA LYS A 101 -23.61 -1.36 8.84
C LYS A 101 -22.84 -2.69 8.80
N GLN A 102 -22.14 -2.97 7.70
CA GLN A 102 -21.33 -4.18 7.53
C GLN A 102 -20.17 -4.24 8.55
N VAL A 103 -19.49 -3.13 8.81
CA VAL A 103 -18.42 -3.06 9.84
C VAL A 103 -18.95 -3.47 11.21
N THR A 104 -20.14 -2.98 11.58
CA THR A 104 -20.77 -3.34 12.86
C THR A 104 -21.08 -4.84 12.92
N GLU A 105 -21.57 -5.41 11.82
CA GLU A 105 -21.81 -6.86 11.71
C GLU A 105 -20.51 -7.67 11.84
N VAL A 106 -19.44 -7.23 11.17
CA VAL A 106 -18.12 -7.89 11.22
C VAL A 106 -17.53 -7.82 12.63
N ILE A 107 -17.62 -6.68 13.31
CA ILE A 107 -17.14 -6.53 14.71
C ILE A 107 -17.90 -7.51 15.63
N ASN A 108 -19.21 -7.63 15.47
CA ASN A 108 -20.00 -8.59 16.26
C ASN A 108 -19.58 -10.04 15.95
N LYS A 109 -19.38 -10.39 14.67
CA LYS A 109 -18.90 -11.72 14.28
C LYS A 109 -17.48 -12.01 14.77
N LEU A 110 -16.60 -11.02 14.86
CA LEU A 110 -15.26 -11.17 15.41
C LEU A 110 -15.25 -11.56 16.88
N GLU A 111 -16.20 -11.07 17.69
CA GLU A 111 -16.35 -11.51 19.07
C GLU A 111 -16.79 -12.99 19.13
N ILE A 112 -17.68 -13.42 18.22
CA ILE A 112 -18.05 -14.85 18.08
C ILE A 112 -16.84 -15.70 17.68
N VAL A 113 -16.03 -15.25 16.70
CA VAL A 113 -14.78 -15.94 16.32
C VAL A 113 -13.87 -16.07 17.53
N ALA A 114 -13.71 -15.01 18.32
CA ALA A 114 -12.90 -15.06 19.53
C ALA A 114 -13.43 -16.06 20.56
N ASP A 115 -14.75 -16.15 20.76
CA ASP A 115 -15.36 -17.12 21.68
C ASP A 115 -15.11 -18.56 21.19
N MET A 116 -15.18 -18.79 19.88
CA MET A 116 -14.84 -20.08 19.28
C MET A 116 -13.35 -20.43 19.44
N MET A 117 -12.45 -19.45 19.26
CA MET A 117 -11.01 -19.64 19.49
C MET A 117 -10.70 -19.94 20.96
N ASP A 118 -11.40 -19.29 21.90
CA ASP A 118 -11.24 -19.57 23.33
C ASP A 118 -11.67 -21.01 23.65
N ALA A 119 -12.79 -21.47 23.09
CA ALA A 119 -13.24 -22.84 23.26
C ALA A 119 -12.23 -23.86 22.70
N GLU A 120 -11.63 -23.58 21.53
CA GLU A 120 -10.58 -24.43 20.95
C GLU A 120 -9.33 -24.50 21.85
N GLU A 121 -8.88 -23.37 22.40
CA GLU A 121 -7.73 -23.34 23.30
C GLU A 121 -7.99 -24.06 24.64
N VAL A 122 -9.19 -23.94 25.21
CA VAL A 122 -9.57 -24.67 26.43
C VAL A 122 -9.55 -26.19 26.20
N ILE A 123 -10.10 -26.66 25.08
CA ILE A 123 -10.07 -28.08 24.72
C ILE A 123 -8.62 -28.55 24.55
N LYS A 124 -7.81 -27.80 23.81
CA LYS A 124 -6.40 -28.11 23.56
C LYS A 124 -5.57 -28.15 24.85
N GLU A 125 -5.83 -27.25 25.79
CA GLU A 125 -5.19 -27.25 27.10
C GLU A 125 -5.62 -28.45 27.95
N ALA A 126 -6.92 -28.78 27.96
CA ALA A 126 -7.44 -29.96 28.64
C ALA A 126 -6.83 -31.26 28.09
N GLU A 127 -6.71 -31.38 26.76
CA GLU A 127 -6.03 -32.50 26.12
C GLU A 127 -4.54 -32.58 26.49
N ARG A 128 -3.85 -31.44 26.52
CA ARG A 128 -2.44 -31.38 26.95
C ARG A 128 -2.28 -31.84 28.40
N LYS A 129 -3.15 -31.38 29.30
CA LYS A 129 -3.19 -31.82 30.71
C LYS A 129 -3.50 -33.30 30.83
N ALA A 130 -4.46 -33.82 30.07
CA ALA A 130 -4.81 -35.24 30.06
C ALA A 130 -3.64 -36.12 29.55
N ARG A 131 -2.93 -35.69 28.51
CA ARG A 131 -1.72 -36.38 28.02
C ARG A 131 -0.61 -36.39 29.07
N PHE A 132 -0.36 -35.25 29.70
CA PHE A 132 0.65 -35.15 30.76
C PHE A 132 0.30 -36.03 31.96
N GLN A 133 -0.97 -36.05 32.37
CA GLN A 133 -1.44 -36.90 33.46
C GLN A 133 -1.31 -38.40 33.11
N ARG A 134 -1.66 -38.81 31.89
CA ARG A 134 -1.45 -40.19 31.42
C ARG A 134 0.03 -40.57 31.42
N GLN A 135 0.93 -39.68 30.98
CA GLN A 135 2.37 -39.92 31.03
C GLN A 135 2.86 -40.10 32.47
N LYS A 136 2.38 -39.26 33.40
CA LYS A 136 2.73 -39.34 34.82
C LYS A 136 2.21 -40.63 35.47
N GLU A 137 0.98 -41.04 35.15
CA GLU A 137 0.39 -42.29 35.63
C GLU A 137 1.12 -43.51 35.07
N GLU A 138 1.47 -43.50 33.78
CA GLU A 138 2.25 -44.58 33.16
C GLU A 138 3.65 -44.66 33.78
N GLU A 139 4.31 -43.53 34.03
CA GLU A 139 5.60 -43.50 34.71
C GLU A 139 5.51 -44.04 36.15
N ALA A 140 4.46 -43.67 36.89
CA ALA A 140 4.19 -44.20 38.22
C ALA A 140 3.96 -45.71 38.19
N ARG A 141 3.19 -46.21 37.22
CA ARG A 141 2.96 -47.65 37.01
C ARG A 141 4.27 -48.39 36.71
N ARG A 142 5.09 -47.87 35.78
CA ARG A 142 6.42 -48.43 35.46
C ARG A 142 7.35 -48.43 36.67
N ARG A 143 7.31 -47.39 37.53
CA ARG A 143 8.07 -47.36 38.79
C ARG A 143 7.60 -48.44 39.76
N GLN A 144 6.29 -48.61 39.90
CA GLN A 144 5.72 -49.65 40.76
C GLN A 144 6.05 -51.07 40.26
N GLU A 145 5.97 -51.32 38.95
CA GLU A 145 6.39 -52.58 38.33
C GLU A 145 7.88 -52.86 38.58
N LYS A 146 8.76 -51.87 38.40
CA LYS A 146 10.20 -52.00 38.73
C LYS A 146 10.46 -52.31 40.20
N LEU A 147 9.72 -51.67 41.10
CA LEU A 147 9.83 -51.95 42.54
C LEU A 147 9.39 -53.38 42.86
N GLN A 148 8.29 -53.86 42.28
CA GLN A 148 7.83 -55.23 42.43
C GLN A 148 8.85 -56.24 41.88
N GLU A 149 9.41 -55.98 40.70
CA GLU A 149 10.45 -56.83 40.10
C GLU A 149 11.69 -56.90 41.01
N LEU A 150 12.15 -55.76 41.53
CA LEU A 150 13.29 -55.71 42.44
C LEU A 150 13.01 -56.51 43.72
N GLN A 151 11.81 -56.40 44.28
CA GLN A 151 11.39 -57.13 45.46
C GLN A 151 11.34 -58.65 45.21
N GLN A 152 10.85 -59.07 44.05
CA GLN A 152 10.89 -60.48 43.63
C GLN A 152 12.33 -60.99 43.49
N ARG A 153 13.25 -60.20 42.93
CA ARG A 153 14.68 -60.57 42.84
C ARG A 153 15.31 -60.75 44.22
N VAL A 154 15.05 -59.85 45.16
CA VAL A 154 15.53 -59.95 46.54
C VAL A 154 15.01 -61.23 47.20
N ASN A 155 13.72 -61.55 47.02
CA ASN A 155 13.14 -62.78 47.57
C ASN A 155 13.76 -64.05 46.94
N ARG A 156 14.03 -64.06 45.64
CA ARG A 156 14.73 -65.18 44.97
C ARG A 156 16.15 -65.37 45.52
N GLN A 157 16.88 -64.28 45.75
CA GLN A 157 18.23 -64.34 46.34
C GLN A 157 18.22 -64.86 47.77
N LYS A 158 17.22 -64.49 48.58
CA LYS A 158 17.02 -65.06 49.93
C LYS A 158 16.84 -66.58 49.85
N HIS A 159 16.00 -67.07 48.95
CA HIS A 159 15.77 -68.51 48.80
C HIS A 159 17.00 -69.26 48.26
N SER A 160 17.82 -68.67 47.37
CA SER A 160 19.04 -69.33 46.90
C SER A 160 20.16 -69.36 47.94
N ALA A 161 20.26 -68.35 48.81
CA ALA A 161 21.26 -68.31 49.88
C ALA A 161 21.02 -69.37 50.98
N VAL A 162 19.77 -69.80 51.19
CA VAL A 162 19.42 -70.86 52.15
C VAL A 162 19.87 -72.25 51.67
N VAL A 163 20.10 -72.46 50.37
CA VAL A 163 20.46 -73.77 49.80
C VAL A 163 21.97 -73.93 49.61
N SER A 164 22.76 -72.86 49.72
CA SER A 164 24.20 -72.87 49.41
C SER A 164 25.04 -72.33 50.57
N SER A 165 25.47 -73.24 51.43
CA SER A 165 26.60 -73.13 52.39
C SER A 165 26.42 -72.25 53.65
N PRO A 166 26.60 -72.82 54.87
CA PRO A 166 26.48 -72.10 56.13
C PRO A 166 27.85 -71.56 56.56
N THR A 167 28.27 -70.36 56.15
CA THR A 167 29.42 -69.70 56.82
C THR A 167 29.55 -68.19 56.66
N ILE A 168 28.55 -67.48 56.12
CA ILE A 168 28.56 -66.01 56.10
C ILE A 168 27.18 -65.51 56.56
N SER A 169 27.18 -64.69 57.62
CA SER A 169 25.98 -64.18 58.29
C SER A 169 25.03 -63.50 57.30
N ALA A 170 23.88 -64.14 57.07
CA ALA A 170 22.82 -63.71 56.15
C ALA A 170 22.18 -62.37 56.54
N GLU A 171 22.39 -61.89 57.77
CA GLU A 171 21.86 -60.61 58.26
C GLU A 171 22.58 -59.42 57.62
N SER A 172 23.88 -59.52 57.32
CA SER A 172 24.67 -58.40 56.78
C SER A 172 24.30 -58.02 55.33
N ILE A 173 23.94 -59.00 54.50
CA ILE A 173 23.55 -58.77 53.10
C ILE A 173 22.11 -58.23 53.03
N HIS A 174 21.25 -58.65 53.96
CA HIS A 174 19.88 -58.19 54.04
C HIS A 174 19.78 -56.69 54.34
N ASP A 175 20.57 -56.22 55.32
CA ASP A 175 20.57 -54.81 55.71
C ASP A 175 21.20 -53.89 54.66
N SER A 176 22.22 -54.39 53.93
CA SER A 176 22.81 -53.65 52.80
C SER A 176 21.84 -53.46 51.63
N ALA A 177 21.03 -54.48 51.32
CA ALA A 177 20.01 -54.41 50.27
C ALA A 177 18.84 -53.48 50.66
N LEU A 178 18.40 -53.52 51.93
CA LEU A 178 17.36 -52.64 52.46
C LEU A 178 17.81 -51.17 52.53
N ALA A 179 19.05 -50.90 52.95
CA ALA A 179 19.61 -49.55 52.95
C ALA A 179 19.72 -48.96 51.53
N LYS A 180 20.03 -49.79 50.53
CA LYS A 180 20.10 -49.35 49.12
C LYS A 180 18.72 -49.07 48.53
N LEU A 181 17.68 -49.80 48.97
CA LEU A 181 16.28 -49.56 48.64
C LEU A 181 15.72 -48.27 49.27
N GLN A 182 16.05 -48.00 50.54
CA GLN A 182 15.65 -46.76 51.21
C GLN A 182 16.31 -45.52 50.58
N ARG A 183 17.55 -45.63 50.08
CA ARG A 183 18.22 -44.55 49.33
C ARG A 183 17.60 -44.27 47.96
N LEU A 184 16.95 -45.25 47.33
CA LEU A 184 16.25 -45.07 46.04
C LEU A 184 14.82 -44.51 46.20
N ASN A 185 14.22 -44.62 47.38
CA ASN A 185 12.89 -44.07 47.69
C ASN A 185 12.92 -42.69 48.34
N GLY A 186 14.09 -42.16 48.69
CA GLY A 186 14.22 -40.75 49.09
C GLY A 186 13.94 -39.82 47.91
N PRO A 187 13.27 -38.67 48.11
CA PRO A 187 13.15 -37.66 47.07
C PRO A 187 14.55 -37.34 46.55
N VAL A 188 14.80 -37.61 45.27
CA VAL A 188 16.01 -37.17 44.59
C VAL A 188 15.94 -35.65 44.57
N GLU A 189 16.63 -35.01 45.53
CA GLU A 189 16.87 -33.57 45.46
C GLU A 189 17.53 -33.31 44.10
N PRO A 190 16.95 -32.42 43.26
CA PRO A 190 17.57 -32.07 42.01
C PRO A 190 18.97 -31.54 42.31
N PRO A 191 20.01 -31.96 41.57
CA PRO A 191 21.35 -31.46 41.78
C PRO A 191 21.32 -29.94 41.71
N ALA A 192 21.75 -29.29 42.80
CA ALA A 192 21.95 -27.86 42.86
C ALA A 192 22.82 -27.44 41.67
N VAL A 193 22.20 -26.79 40.69
CA VAL A 193 22.90 -26.20 39.57
C VAL A 193 23.71 -25.06 40.15
N SER A 194 25.01 -25.29 40.23
CA SER A 194 26.03 -24.32 40.59
C SER A 194 25.98 -23.14 39.62
N THR A 195 25.40 -22.04 40.08
CA THR A 195 25.53 -20.72 39.49
C THR A 195 26.95 -20.23 39.70
N SER A 196 27.83 -20.48 38.73
CA SER A 196 29.15 -19.85 38.66
C SER A 196 29.39 -19.31 37.25
N ARG A 197 29.15 -18.01 37.05
CA ARG A 197 30.04 -17.06 36.36
C ARG A 197 29.30 -15.75 36.10
N SER A 198 29.59 -14.78 36.96
CA SER A 198 29.65 -13.38 36.56
C SER A 198 31.00 -13.13 35.86
N PRO A 199 31.04 -12.16 34.95
CA PRO A 199 32.07 -11.14 35.03
C PRO A 199 31.45 -9.73 35.16
N SER A 200 31.88 -9.05 36.22
CA SER A 200 32.29 -7.64 36.29
C SER A 200 32.76 -7.07 34.92
N GLN A 201 32.60 -5.80 34.54
CA GLN A 201 32.77 -4.54 35.28
C GLN A 201 32.55 -3.37 34.29
N SER A 202 31.92 -2.27 34.71
CA SER A 202 32.36 -0.86 34.51
C SER A 202 31.18 0.08 34.84
N MET A 203 31.20 0.77 35.99
CA MET A 203 31.75 2.13 36.18
C MET A 203 30.93 3.22 35.48
N GLY A 204 30.36 4.13 36.27
CA GLY A 204 29.80 5.39 35.78
C GLY A 204 28.76 6.01 36.71
N GLU A 205 29.15 6.32 37.95
CA GLU A 205 28.43 7.28 38.80
C GLU A 205 28.56 8.71 38.24
N ASN A 206 27.51 9.50 38.50
CA ASN A 206 27.47 10.92 38.84
C ASN A 206 26.42 11.66 38.02
N THR A 207 25.42 12.25 38.69
CA THR A 207 25.46 13.66 39.11
C THR A 207 24.02 14.08 39.45
N GLU A 208 23.78 14.33 40.74
CA GLU A 208 22.69 15.20 41.20
C GLU A 208 22.98 16.63 40.76
N SER A 209 21.98 17.32 40.23
CA SER A 209 21.85 18.77 40.44
C SER A 209 20.38 19.17 40.32
N GLU A 210 19.83 19.54 41.47
CA GLU A 210 18.77 20.53 41.60
C GLU A 210 19.05 21.75 40.70
N LEU A 211 18.00 22.35 40.15
CA LEU A 211 17.90 23.80 40.01
C LEU A 211 16.43 24.18 39.84
N GLU A 212 15.99 24.98 40.80
CA GLU A 212 14.73 25.69 40.84
C GLU A 212 14.68 26.83 39.80
N ASP A 213 13.44 27.28 39.61
CA ASP A 213 13.05 28.68 39.41
C ASP A 213 13.10 29.28 38.01
N SER A 214 11.91 29.59 37.45
CA SER A 214 11.45 30.98 37.27
C SER A 214 10.37 31.15 36.19
N GLN A 215 9.32 31.88 36.59
CA GLN A 215 8.55 32.87 35.79
C GLN A 215 7.35 32.42 34.93
N GLN A 216 6.20 32.30 35.60
CA GLN A 216 4.92 32.96 35.23
C GLN A 216 5.05 34.45 35.60
N ASP A 217 4.60 35.49 34.88
CA ASP A 217 3.35 35.89 34.18
C ASP A 217 3.73 37.21 33.39
N PRO A 218 2.88 38.01 32.69
CA PRO A 218 1.42 38.14 32.78
C PRO A 218 0.63 38.44 31.46
N ASP A 219 -0.69 38.45 31.64
CA ASP A 219 -1.75 39.20 30.97
C ASP A 219 -1.43 40.09 29.75
N GLY A 220 -2.16 39.81 28.65
CA GLY A 220 -2.27 40.65 27.47
C GLY A 220 -3.70 40.72 26.95
N LEU A 221 -4.39 41.80 27.32
CA LEU A 221 -5.68 42.28 26.82
C LEU A 221 -5.72 42.34 25.28
N ILE A 222 -6.75 41.78 24.64
CA ILE A 222 -7.23 42.23 23.32
C ILE A 222 -8.74 42.39 23.34
N ALA A 223 -9.15 43.55 22.86
CA ALA A 223 -10.48 44.11 22.85
C ALA A 223 -11.40 43.57 21.73
N SER A 224 -12.70 43.78 21.95
CA SER A 224 -13.75 44.16 20.99
C SER A 224 -13.79 43.47 19.62
N SER A 225 -14.88 42.75 19.35
CA SER A 225 -15.50 42.78 18.03
C SER A 225 -17.02 42.67 18.12
N ASP A 226 -17.63 43.47 17.26
CA ASP A 226 -19.03 43.83 17.15
C ASP A 226 -19.96 42.72 16.64
N ASP A 227 -21.24 42.95 16.94
CA ASP A 227 -22.47 42.48 16.31
C ASP A 227 -22.36 41.65 15.02
N ILE A 228 -22.84 40.40 15.11
CA ILE A 228 -23.16 39.54 13.96
C ILE A 228 -24.67 39.62 13.70
N PRO A 229 -25.15 40.07 12.52
CA PRO A 229 -26.55 39.99 12.15
C PRO A 229 -26.95 38.55 11.79
N PRO A 230 -28.23 38.17 11.96
CA PRO A 230 -28.69 36.80 11.71
C PRO A 230 -28.63 36.44 10.21
N PRO A 231 -28.47 35.14 9.88
CA PRO A 231 -28.35 34.68 8.51
C PRO A 231 -29.68 34.77 7.76
N LEU A 232 -29.62 35.26 6.52
CA LEU A 232 -30.71 35.24 5.54
C LEU A 232 -31.03 33.80 5.12
N LEU A 233 -32.33 33.53 4.95
CA LEU A 233 -32.87 32.29 4.42
C LEU A 233 -32.39 32.03 2.98
N PRO A 234 -32.14 30.77 2.59
CA PRO A 234 -31.82 30.43 1.21
C PRO A 234 -33.04 30.62 0.28
N PRO A 235 -32.83 31.09 -0.97
CA PRO A 235 -33.89 31.15 -1.97
C PRO A 235 -34.36 29.74 -2.35
N GLN A 236 -35.66 29.60 -2.59
CA GLN A 236 -36.26 28.36 -3.10
C GLN A 236 -35.79 28.11 -4.55
N PRO A 237 -35.60 26.83 -4.94
CA PRO A 237 -35.22 26.50 -6.31
C PRO A 237 -36.44 26.63 -7.23
N ASP A 238 -36.32 27.53 -8.22
CA ASP A 238 -37.16 27.52 -9.41
C ASP A 238 -36.77 26.33 -10.29
N ASP A 239 -37.78 25.73 -10.91
CA ASP A 239 -37.72 24.55 -11.78
C ASP A 239 -36.76 24.74 -12.97
N GLU A 240 -35.73 23.90 -13.08
CA GLU A 240 -34.91 23.78 -14.29
C GLU A 240 -35.44 22.68 -15.24
N PRO A 241 -35.40 22.92 -16.56
CA PRO A 241 -35.95 22.01 -17.57
C PRO A 241 -35.02 20.82 -17.88
N GLU A 242 -35.64 19.68 -18.21
CA GLU A 242 -34.99 18.42 -18.60
C GLU A 242 -34.04 18.61 -19.80
N HIS A 243 -32.74 18.73 -19.54
CA HIS A 243 -31.71 18.45 -20.52
C HIS A 243 -31.27 17.00 -20.40
N SER A 244 -31.45 16.23 -21.47
CA SER A 244 -30.92 14.88 -21.63
C SER A 244 -29.42 14.87 -21.36
N ALA A 245 -29.00 14.18 -20.29
CA ALA A 245 -27.62 14.08 -19.88
C ALA A 245 -26.77 13.39 -20.98
N PRO A 246 -25.58 13.94 -21.32
CA PRO A 246 -24.62 13.22 -22.13
C PRO A 246 -24.13 11.95 -21.40
N PRO A 247 -23.71 10.90 -22.13
CA PRO A 247 -23.25 9.64 -21.52
C PRO A 247 -22.07 9.88 -20.55
N SER A 248 -22.12 9.22 -19.40
CA SER A 248 -21.12 9.30 -18.33
C SER A 248 -19.80 8.65 -18.75
N TYR A 249 -18.66 9.27 -18.43
CA TYR A 249 -17.33 8.75 -18.75
C TYR A 249 -17.03 7.39 -18.07
N GLN A 250 -17.80 6.99 -17.04
CA GLN A 250 -17.74 5.63 -16.49
C GLN A 250 -18.09 4.55 -17.54
N ASP A 251 -18.89 4.90 -18.55
CA ASP A 251 -19.19 4.02 -19.68
C ASP A 251 -18.00 3.91 -20.66
N ILE A 252 -17.14 4.94 -20.72
CA ILE A 252 -15.90 4.93 -21.50
C ILE A 252 -14.80 4.13 -20.78
N VAL A 253 -14.74 4.20 -19.45
CA VAL A 253 -13.84 3.35 -18.64
C VAL A 253 -14.21 1.87 -18.73
N ASN A 254 -15.52 1.55 -18.78
CA ASN A 254 -15.99 0.19 -19.05
C ASN A 254 -15.81 -0.24 -20.52
N TYR A 255 -15.60 0.70 -21.46
CA TYR A 255 -15.18 0.43 -22.84
C TYR A 255 -13.70 0.01 -22.91
N PHE A 256 -12.87 0.41 -21.94
CA PHE A 256 -11.55 -0.16 -21.68
C PHE A 256 -11.68 -1.46 -20.88
N GLY A 257 -12.42 -2.42 -21.42
CA GLY A 257 -12.49 -3.79 -20.89
C GLY A 257 -11.08 -4.36 -20.61
N PRO A 258 -10.97 -5.47 -19.84
CA PRO A 258 -9.68 -6.12 -19.60
C PRO A 258 -8.99 -6.25 -20.94
N SER A 259 -7.78 -5.69 -21.08
CA SER A 259 -7.00 -5.65 -22.31
C SER A 259 -7.24 -6.92 -23.09
N ASN A 260 -8.17 -6.87 -24.05
CA ASN A 260 -8.55 -8.02 -24.81
C ASN A 260 -7.45 -8.13 -25.85
N ILE A 261 -6.30 -8.62 -25.41
CA ILE A 261 -5.37 -9.35 -26.24
C ILE A 261 -6.19 -10.55 -26.68
N GLN A 262 -7.04 -10.34 -27.69
CA GLN A 262 -7.42 -11.40 -28.59
C GLN A 262 -6.09 -11.88 -29.16
N SER A 263 -5.52 -12.91 -28.54
CA SER A 263 -4.72 -13.88 -29.26
C SER A 263 -5.60 -14.32 -30.42
N THR A 264 -5.41 -13.68 -31.57
CA THR A 264 -5.76 -14.27 -32.85
C THR A 264 -5.10 -15.63 -32.85
N SER A 265 -5.92 -16.66 -32.72
CA SER A 265 -5.59 -18.03 -33.12
C SER A 265 -5.27 -17.98 -34.61
N ILE A 266 -4.05 -17.58 -34.92
CA ILE A 266 -3.44 -17.78 -36.23
C ILE A 266 -3.29 -19.29 -36.33
N GLU A 267 -3.96 -19.86 -37.33
CA GLU A 267 -3.77 -21.25 -37.73
C GLU A 267 -2.27 -21.56 -37.75
N GLU A 268 -1.91 -22.57 -36.96
CA GLU A 268 -0.56 -22.99 -36.67
C GLU A 268 0.04 -23.64 -37.93
N SER A 269 0.47 -22.81 -38.88
CA SER A 269 1.32 -23.26 -39.98
C SER A 269 2.74 -23.41 -39.44
N ASP A 270 3.24 -24.65 -39.45
CA ASP A 270 4.59 -25.10 -39.08
C ASP A 270 5.68 -24.03 -39.29
N LYS A 271 6.02 -23.30 -38.23
CA LYS A 271 7.23 -22.47 -38.17
C LYS A 271 8.34 -23.22 -37.43
N PRO A 272 9.58 -23.19 -37.93
CA PRO A 272 10.69 -23.96 -37.40
C PRO A 272 10.96 -23.60 -35.94
N GLN A 273 11.07 -24.64 -35.10
CA GLN A 273 11.35 -24.56 -33.67
C GLN A 273 12.59 -23.70 -33.40
N ASN A 274 12.35 -22.44 -33.06
CA ASN A 274 13.40 -21.47 -32.79
C ASN A 274 13.99 -21.78 -31.41
N LYS A 275 15.31 -22.00 -31.36
CA LYS A 275 16.08 -22.34 -30.15
C LYS A 275 15.71 -21.39 -29.01
N LYS A 276 15.22 -21.94 -27.88
CA LYS A 276 14.89 -21.21 -26.65
C LYS A 276 16.08 -20.34 -26.25
N ALA A 277 15.98 -19.03 -26.47
CA ALA A 277 16.99 -18.08 -26.04
C ALA A 277 17.15 -18.18 -24.51
N ALA A 278 18.38 -18.21 -24.04
CA ALA A 278 18.69 -18.27 -22.62
C ALA A 278 17.97 -17.12 -21.87
N PRO A 279 17.48 -17.36 -20.64
CA PRO A 279 16.77 -16.34 -19.86
C PRO A 279 17.70 -15.15 -19.66
N LYS A 280 17.34 -14.00 -20.24
CA LYS A 280 18.08 -12.75 -20.05
C LYS A 280 18.07 -12.42 -18.56
N THR A 281 19.25 -12.32 -17.96
CA THR A 281 19.42 -11.98 -16.54
C THR A 281 18.71 -10.64 -16.28
N LYS A 282 17.68 -10.66 -15.44
CA LYS A 282 16.89 -9.46 -15.13
C LYS A 282 17.76 -8.52 -14.28
N LEU A 283 18.00 -7.30 -14.76
CA LEU A 283 18.68 -6.25 -13.99
C LEU A 283 17.88 -5.93 -12.71
N SER A 284 18.57 -5.65 -11.61
CA SER A 284 17.89 -5.16 -10.40
C SER A 284 17.35 -3.75 -10.64
N ILE A 285 16.30 -3.34 -9.89
CA ILE A 285 15.72 -2.00 -10.05
C ILE A 285 16.73 -0.89 -9.71
N ARG A 286 17.64 -1.15 -8.77
CA ARG A 286 18.72 -0.22 -8.42
C ARG A 286 19.73 -0.04 -9.55
N GLN A 287 20.09 -1.14 -10.23
CA GLN A 287 20.93 -1.07 -11.43
C GLN A 287 20.20 -0.32 -12.55
N TYR A 288 18.89 -0.52 -12.69
CA TYR A 288 18.07 0.22 -13.65
C TYR A 288 18.08 1.74 -13.38
N ILE A 289 17.85 2.16 -12.14
CA ILE A 289 17.91 3.58 -11.72
C ILE A 289 19.28 4.19 -12.04
N ALA A 290 20.37 3.53 -11.64
CA ALA A 290 21.73 4.01 -11.89
C ALA A 290 22.05 4.12 -13.39
N ASN A 291 21.54 3.18 -14.21
CA ASN A 291 21.71 3.22 -15.66
C ASN A 291 20.90 4.37 -16.29
N ALA A 292 19.66 4.58 -15.86
CA ALA A 292 18.81 5.67 -16.34
C ALA A 292 19.42 7.05 -16.01
N GLU A 293 19.96 7.21 -14.80
CA GLU A 293 20.67 8.42 -14.40
C GLU A 293 21.92 8.67 -15.26
N ARG A 294 22.77 7.66 -15.44
CA ARG A 294 23.96 7.77 -16.29
C ARG A 294 23.60 8.13 -17.73
N ALA A 295 22.59 7.50 -18.29
CA ALA A 295 22.12 7.78 -19.64
C ALA A 295 21.60 9.22 -19.78
N ARG A 296 20.83 9.70 -18.80
CA ARG A 296 20.34 11.08 -18.78
C ARG A 296 21.49 12.09 -18.71
N LEU A 297 22.46 11.88 -17.81
CA LEU A 297 23.63 12.77 -17.67
C LEU A 297 24.44 12.84 -18.97
N ALA A 298 24.63 11.72 -19.66
CA ALA A 298 25.32 11.69 -20.95
C ALA A 298 24.57 12.51 -22.02
N LEU A 299 23.24 12.43 -22.08
CA LEU A 299 22.44 13.24 -23.01
C LEU A 299 22.39 14.73 -22.63
N GLN A 300 22.46 15.06 -21.34
CA GLN A 300 22.62 16.45 -20.89
C GLN A 300 23.96 17.05 -21.32
N GLN A 301 25.06 16.30 -21.17
CA GLN A 301 26.39 16.71 -21.64
C GLN A 301 26.41 16.96 -23.16
N GLN A 302 25.65 16.16 -23.92
CA GLN A 302 25.47 16.33 -25.37
C GLN A 302 24.45 17.42 -25.76
N ARG A 303 23.87 18.15 -24.78
CA ARG A 303 22.81 19.15 -24.98
C ARG A 303 21.55 18.61 -25.68
N LYS A 304 21.31 17.29 -25.60
CA LYS A 304 20.08 16.65 -26.11
C LYS A 304 18.94 16.71 -25.10
N ILE A 305 19.26 16.91 -23.82
CA ILE A 305 18.31 17.20 -22.74
C ILE A 305 18.73 18.51 -22.08
N LEU A 306 17.84 19.49 -22.06
CA LEU A 306 18.04 20.80 -21.42
C LEU A 306 17.00 20.97 -20.31
N VAL A 307 17.42 21.30 -19.10
CA VAL A 307 16.52 21.54 -17.97
C VAL A 307 16.58 23.03 -17.63
N SER A 308 15.43 23.70 -17.63
CA SER A 308 15.30 25.09 -17.21
C SER A 308 14.34 25.21 -16.03
N PRO A 309 14.69 26.01 -14.99
CA PRO A 309 13.77 26.33 -13.91
C PRO A 309 12.71 27.32 -14.40
N LEU A 310 11.46 27.10 -14.01
CA LEU A 310 10.38 28.07 -14.15
C LEU A 310 10.50 29.16 -13.09
N GLN A 311 9.80 30.28 -13.27
CA GLN A 311 9.76 31.36 -12.27
C GLN A 311 8.67 31.14 -11.20
N THR A 312 7.97 30.01 -11.25
CA THR A 312 6.95 29.63 -10.28
C THR A 312 6.94 28.11 -10.03
N TYR A 313 6.06 27.66 -9.14
CA TYR A 313 5.74 26.26 -8.85
C TYR A 313 4.33 26.18 -8.24
N GLN A 314 3.70 25.01 -8.30
CA GLN A 314 2.39 24.82 -7.69
C GLN A 314 2.45 25.03 -6.16
N GLY A 315 1.46 25.71 -5.58
CA GLY A 315 1.45 26.04 -4.15
C GLY A 315 2.26 27.28 -3.76
N ARG A 316 3.03 27.88 -4.69
CA ARG A 316 3.62 29.22 -4.47
C ARG A 316 2.52 30.25 -4.20
N VAL A 317 1.46 30.18 -5.01
CA VAL A 317 0.19 30.84 -4.75
C VAL A 317 -0.73 29.81 -4.10
N ARG A 318 -1.30 30.12 -2.93
CA ARG A 318 -2.13 29.17 -2.17
C ARG A 318 -3.20 28.47 -3.01
N GLY A 319 -3.82 29.20 -3.94
CA GLY A 319 -4.86 28.68 -4.83
C GLY A 319 -4.40 27.64 -5.85
N SER A 320 -3.10 27.47 -6.09
CA SER A 320 -2.55 26.45 -7.00
C SER A 320 -2.05 25.19 -6.27
N THR A 321 -2.24 25.12 -4.95
CA THR A 321 -1.84 23.96 -4.13
C THR A 321 -2.55 22.70 -4.59
N ASN A 322 -1.78 21.63 -4.78
CA ASN A 322 -2.27 20.34 -5.27
C ASN A 322 -3.00 20.46 -6.62
N GLY A 323 -2.57 21.43 -7.44
CA GLY A 323 -3.16 21.73 -8.74
C GLY A 323 -2.51 21.01 -9.90
N CYS A 324 -1.52 20.13 -9.69
CA CYS A 324 -0.73 19.50 -10.78
C CYS A 324 -1.58 18.85 -11.87
N THR A 325 -2.69 18.21 -11.50
CA THR A 325 -3.64 17.61 -12.43
C THR A 325 -4.27 18.65 -13.37
N VAL A 326 -4.79 19.76 -12.81
CA VAL A 326 -5.39 20.86 -13.58
C VAL A 326 -4.33 21.62 -14.36
N ILE A 327 -3.19 21.94 -13.74
CA ILE A 327 -2.07 22.63 -14.38
C ILE A 327 -1.60 21.87 -15.61
N SER A 328 -1.33 20.58 -15.48
CA SER A 328 -0.79 19.78 -16.59
C SER A 328 -1.78 19.65 -17.74
N ALA A 329 -3.06 19.47 -17.43
CA ALA A 329 -4.12 19.37 -18.44
C ALA A 329 -4.35 20.72 -19.15
N THR A 330 -4.34 21.84 -18.42
CA THR A 330 -4.42 23.20 -19.00
C THR A 330 -3.21 23.52 -19.89
N ILE A 331 -1.99 23.15 -19.47
CA ILE A 331 -0.79 23.32 -20.33
C ILE A 331 -0.94 22.51 -21.62
N ALA A 332 -1.38 21.25 -21.54
CA ALA A 332 -1.60 20.41 -22.71
C ALA A 332 -2.68 21.00 -23.63
N SER A 333 -3.80 21.47 -23.09
CA SER A 333 -4.86 22.17 -23.84
C SER A 333 -4.31 23.39 -24.58
N LYS A 334 -3.64 24.32 -23.88
CA LYS A 334 -3.06 25.53 -24.48
C LYS A 334 -2.02 25.21 -25.54
N HIS A 335 -1.19 24.17 -25.32
CA HIS A 335 -0.22 23.71 -26.31
C HIS A 335 -0.87 23.28 -27.62
N LEU A 336 -2.03 22.66 -27.58
CA LEU A 336 -2.75 22.23 -28.78
C LEU A 336 -3.35 23.43 -29.53
N GLU A 337 -3.76 24.48 -28.82
CA GLU A 337 -4.39 25.68 -29.38
C GLU A 337 -3.40 26.69 -29.96
N THR A 338 -2.19 26.84 -29.40
CA THR A 338 -1.24 27.88 -29.82
C THR A 338 -0.38 27.47 -31.02
N HIS A 339 -0.14 28.35 -31.99
CA HIS A 339 0.66 28.00 -33.18
C HIS A 339 2.12 27.58 -32.87
N GLY A 340 2.75 28.16 -31.86
CA GLY A 340 4.18 27.96 -31.52
C GLY A 340 4.44 27.14 -30.24
N GLY A 341 3.42 26.47 -29.69
CA GLY A 341 3.52 25.83 -28.37
C GLY A 341 3.37 26.82 -27.21
N VAL A 342 3.67 26.40 -25.98
CA VAL A 342 3.50 27.22 -24.77
C VAL A 342 4.85 27.77 -24.29
N SER A 343 4.91 29.08 -24.02
CA SER A 343 6.12 29.74 -23.50
C SER A 343 6.26 29.56 -21.98
N ASP A 344 7.46 29.77 -21.44
CA ASP A 344 7.69 29.67 -19.99
C ASP A 344 6.87 30.70 -19.20
N ALA A 345 6.71 31.91 -19.74
CA ALA A 345 5.85 32.94 -19.15
C ALA A 345 4.39 32.49 -19.08
N HIS A 346 3.88 31.88 -20.16
CA HIS A 346 2.51 31.39 -20.19
C HIS A 346 2.31 30.17 -19.28
N ILE A 347 3.30 29.26 -19.19
CA ILE A 347 3.29 28.18 -18.18
C ILE A 347 3.19 28.78 -16.76
N CYS A 348 3.96 29.83 -16.46
CA CYS A 348 3.89 30.50 -15.16
C CYS A 348 2.50 31.12 -14.91
N ASP A 349 1.90 31.77 -15.90
CA ASP A 349 0.55 32.33 -15.80
C ASP A 349 -0.51 31.23 -15.59
N ILE A 350 -0.36 30.08 -16.25
CA ILE A 350 -1.26 28.94 -16.03
C ILE A 350 -1.18 28.46 -14.57
N ILE A 351 0.02 28.32 -14.02
CA ILE A 351 0.24 27.87 -12.63
C ILE A 351 -0.29 28.91 -11.63
N ASP A 352 -0.02 30.18 -11.83
CA ASP A 352 -0.30 31.22 -10.82
C ASP A 352 -1.69 31.85 -10.95
N LYS A 353 -2.34 31.75 -12.12
CA LYS A 353 -3.59 32.47 -12.41
C LYS A 353 -4.66 31.57 -13.00
N GLU A 354 -4.41 30.93 -14.14
CA GLU A 354 -5.48 30.23 -14.89
C GLU A 354 -5.97 28.96 -14.17
N CYS A 355 -5.08 28.21 -13.51
CA CYS A 355 -5.46 26.96 -12.86
C CYS A 355 -6.34 27.19 -11.63
N ILE A 356 -6.24 28.33 -10.95
CA ILE A 356 -6.90 28.60 -9.67
C ILE A 356 -8.44 28.58 -9.79
N PRO A 357 -9.08 29.36 -10.70
CA PRO A 357 -10.53 29.32 -10.84
C PRO A 357 -11.03 27.95 -11.30
N LEU A 358 -10.30 27.26 -12.19
CA LEU A 358 -10.64 25.91 -12.64
C LEU A 358 -10.59 24.90 -11.48
N LEU A 359 -9.51 24.93 -10.69
CA LEU A 359 -9.32 24.07 -9.54
C LEU A 359 -10.44 24.26 -8.50
N ARG A 360 -10.82 25.51 -8.25
CA ARG A 360 -11.94 25.85 -7.36
C ARG A 360 -13.27 25.32 -7.88
N ASP A 361 -13.57 25.51 -9.16
CA ASP A 361 -14.83 25.03 -9.76
C ASP A 361 -14.91 23.50 -9.73
N ILE A 362 -13.85 22.80 -10.14
CA ILE A 362 -13.78 21.34 -10.10
C ILE A 362 -13.96 20.82 -8.67
N ARG A 363 -13.23 21.38 -7.69
CA ARG A 363 -13.38 20.96 -6.27
C ARG A 363 -14.79 21.19 -5.76
N SER A 364 -15.39 22.34 -6.08
CA SER A 364 -16.76 22.67 -5.68
C SER A 364 -17.76 21.63 -6.22
N ARG A 365 -17.69 21.30 -7.50
CA ARG A 365 -18.57 20.31 -8.15
C ARG A 365 -18.41 18.91 -7.57
N LEU A 366 -17.19 18.53 -7.21
CA LEU A 366 -16.88 17.22 -6.62
C LEU A 366 -17.15 17.15 -5.10
N GLY A 367 -17.53 18.27 -4.47
CA GLY A 367 -17.69 18.35 -3.02
C GLY A 367 -16.38 18.19 -2.25
N LEU A 368 -15.26 18.56 -2.89
CA LEU A 368 -13.92 18.52 -2.30
C LEU A 368 -13.60 19.86 -1.63
N HIS A 369 -12.76 19.82 -0.61
CA HIS A 369 -12.46 20.98 0.22
C HIS A 369 -11.02 21.43 0.00
N GLY A 370 -10.78 22.75 0.09
CA GLY A 370 -9.45 23.34 0.25
C GLY A 370 -8.40 22.78 -0.72
N ASP A 371 -7.45 22.05 -0.16
CA ASP A 371 -6.26 21.52 -0.82
C ASP A 371 -6.37 20.02 -1.18
N SER A 372 -7.58 19.44 -1.24
CA SER A 372 -7.77 18.03 -1.63
C SER A 372 -7.14 17.70 -2.99
N LEU A 373 -6.60 16.50 -3.12
CA LEU A 373 -6.14 15.96 -4.40
C LEU A 373 -7.34 15.68 -5.31
N ILE A 374 -7.11 15.79 -6.61
CA ILE A 374 -8.14 15.57 -7.64
C ILE A 374 -7.70 14.43 -8.54
N ILE A 375 -8.62 13.51 -8.77
CA ILE A 375 -8.41 12.36 -9.65
C ILE A 375 -8.27 12.89 -11.09
N PRO A 376 -7.25 12.45 -11.87
CA PRO A 376 -7.04 12.92 -13.23
C PRO A 376 -8.23 12.81 -14.18
N SER A 377 -9.03 11.74 -14.08
CA SER A 377 -10.23 11.57 -14.91
C SER A 377 -11.23 12.69 -14.68
N ASP A 378 -11.51 13.06 -13.43
CA ASP A 378 -12.52 14.08 -13.10
C ASP A 378 -12.12 15.46 -13.65
N VAL A 379 -10.81 15.76 -13.71
CA VAL A 379 -10.31 16.98 -14.35
C VAL A 379 -10.48 16.92 -15.87
N HIS A 380 -10.15 15.79 -16.49
CA HIS A 380 -10.28 15.66 -17.95
C HIS A 380 -11.75 15.75 -18.40
N ASP A 381 -12.67 15.10 -17.68
CA ASP A 381 -14.11 15.16 -17.95
C ASP A 381 -14.59 16.61 -17.89
N HIS A 382 -14.24 17.30 -16.80
CA HIS A 382 -14.56 18.72 -16.65
C HIS A 382 -13.99 19.57 -17.81
N MET A 383 -12.75 19.32 -18.23
CA MET A 383 -12.16 20.06 -19.35
C MET A 383 -12.84 19.78 -20.69
N VAL A 384 -13.34 18.57 -20.92
CA VAL A 384 -14.11 18.24 -22.13
C VAL A 384 -15.48 18.94 -22.10
N ASP A 385 -16.16 18.89 -20.95
CA ASP A 385 -17.47 19.51 -20.75
C ASP A 385 -17.44 21.02 -20.98
N HIS A 386 -16.32 21.68 -20.63
CA HIS A 386 -16.14 23.14 -20.82
C HIS A 386 -15.39 23.48 -22.11
N HIS A 387 -15.23 22.53 -23.02
CA HIS A 387 -14.57 22.72 -24.31
C HIS A 387 -13.13 23.27 -24.22
N LEU A 388 -12.43 22.96 -23.13
CA LEU A 388 -11.01 23.25 -22.95
C LEU A 388 -10.15 22.12 -23.56
N LEU A 389 -10.67 20.89 -23.54
CA LEU A 389 -10.16 19.77 -24.30
C LEU A 389 -11.25 19.25 -25.24
N PHE A 390 -10.88 18.81 -26.43
CA PHE A 390 -11.85 18.37 -27.42
C PHE A 390 -11.76 16.86 -27.62
N GLN A 391 -12.91 16.17 -27.60
CA GLN A 391 -12.98 14.72 -27.78
C GLN A 391 -12.37 14.25 -29.11
N HIS A 392 -12.57 14.99 -30.21
CA HIS A 392 -11.98 14.63 -31.52
C HIS A 392 -10.46 14.76 -31.57
N LYS A 393 -9.85 15.43 -30.57
CA LYS A 393 -8.39 15.54 -30.41
C LYS A 393 -7.82 14.45 -29.51
N PHE A 394 -8.67 13.69 -28.81
CA PHE A 394 -8.22 12.61 -27.94
C PHE A 394 -7.68 11.45 -28.77
N VAL A 395 -6.43 11.05 -28.49
CA VAL A 395 -5.74 9.98 -29.22
C VAL A 395 -5.85 8.66 -28.48
N GLY A 396 -5.76 8.69 -27.14
CA GLY A 396 -5.87 7.51 -26.31
C GLY A 396 -5.36 7.71 -24.90
N ALA A 397 -5.62 6.70 -24.06
CA ALA A 397 -5.05 6.58 -22.72
C ALA A 397 -4.19 5.31 -22.66
N VAL A 398 -3.16 5.35 -21.83
CA VAL A 398 -2.23 4.23 -21.61
C VAL A 398 -1.89 4.18 -20.12
N GLY A 399 -1.60 2.99 -19.61
CA GLY A 399 -1.13 2.81 -18.24
C GLY A 399 -0.48 1.46 -18.07
N GLY A 400 0.05 1.22 -16.88
CA GLY A 400 0.63 -0.07 -16.51
C GLY A 400 1.93 0.08 -15.72
N ASN A 401 2.81 -0.91 -15.89
CA ASN A 401 4.11 -0.97 -15.25
C ASN A 401 5.13 -0.01 -15.89
N ILE A 402 5.57 1.00 -15.14
CA ILE A 402 6.54 2.00 -15.64
C ILE A 402 7.95 1.45 -15.92
N VAL A 403 8.31 0.30 -15.32
CA VAL A 403 9.61 -0.35 -15.59
C VAL A 403 9.52 -1.32 -16.78
N ASP A 404 8.33 -1.51 -17.33
CA ASP A 404 8.13 -2.26 -18.55
C ASP A 404 8.28 -1.34 -19.77
N ARG A 405 9.20 -1.71 -20.66
CA ARG A 405 9.49 -0.95 -21.87
C ARG A 405 8.35 -1.00 -22.88
N GLU A 406 7.53 -2.04 -22.86
CA GLU A 406 6.40 -2.17 -23.77
C GLU A 406 5.28 -1.21 -23.37
N HIS A 407 4.90 -1.19 -22.09
CA HIS A 407 3.88 -0.25 -21.58
C HIS A 407 4.27 1.21 -21.80
N LEU A 408 5.53 1.59 -21.49
CA LEU A 408 5.99 2.96 -21.74
C LEU A 408 6.18 3.23 -23.25
N GLY A 409 6.51 2.21 -24.03
CA GLY A 409 6.58 2.25 -25.48
C GLY A 409 5.26 2.64 -26.14
N GLU A 410 4.14 2.17 -25.60
CA GLU A 410 2.81 2.54 -26.07
C GLU A 410 2.53 4.05 -25.89
N LEU A 411 2.87 4.64 -24.74
CA LEU A 411 2.79 6.10 -24.53
C LEU A 411 3.59 6.85 -25.60
N PHE A 412 4.82 6.44 -25.86
CA PHE A 412 5.65 7.08 -26.86
C PHE A 412 5.10 6.93 -28.28
N SER A 413 4.46 5.80 -28.59
CA SER A 413 3.78 5.59 -29.87
C SER A 413 2.58 6.53 -30.03
N LEU A 414 1.75 6.68 -28.99
CA LEU A 414 0.61 7.61 -29.00
C LEU A 414 1.07 9.07 -29.17
N LEU A 415 2.11 9.49 -28.42
CA LEU A 415 2.69 10.83 -28.52
C LEU A 415 3.33 11.08 -29.88
N ALA A 416 4.13 10.15 -30.39
CA ALA A 416 4.81 10.28 -31.68
C ALA A 416 3.79 10.35 -32.82
N GLY A 417 2.69 9.59 -32.74
CA GLY A 417 1.72 9.46 -33.81
C GLY A 417 2.22 8.54 -34.93
N LYS A 418 1.33 8.27 -35.89
CA LYS A 418 1.65 7.43 -37.06
C LYS A 418 2.47 8.26 -38.07
N PRO A 419 3.65 7.78 -38.54
CA PRO A 419 4.57 8.54 -39.40
C PRO A 419 3.89 9.33 -40.54
N ASP A 420 3.00 8.67 -41.28
CA ASP A 420 2.38 9.29 -42.48
C ASP A 420 0.99 9.88 -42.23
N LYS A 421 0.49 9.84 -40.99
CA LYS A 421 -0.89 10.27 -40.68
C LYS A 421 -0.93 11.36 -39.63
N THR A 422 -0.25 11.16 -38.50
CA THR A 422 -0.40 12.05 -37.34
C THR A 422 0.92 12.52 -36.75
N ALA A 423 2.07 12.08 -37.28
CA ALA A 423 3.38 12.46 -36.75
C ALA A 423 3.71 13.96 -36.90
N HIS A 424 3.13 14.64 -37.89
CA HIS A 424 3.32 16.07 -38.12
C HIS A 424 2.43 16.96 -37.21
N PHE A 425 1.49 16.39 -36.44
CA PHE A 425 0.69 17.16 -35.49
C PHE A 425 1.41 17.32 -34.15
N LYS A 426 1.21 18.48 -33.52
CA LYS A 426 1.48 18.69 -32.10
C LYS A 426 0.67 17.68 -31.29
N ALA A 427 1.25 17.20 -30.21
CA ALA A 427 0.56 16.40 -29.21
C ALA A 427 0.86 16.93 -27.82
N GLY A 428 -0.07 16.72 -26.90
CA GLY A 428 0.08 16.99 -25.48
C GLY A 428 -0.39 15.78 -24.69
N ALA A 429 0.26 15.48 -23.60
CA ALA A 429 -0.16 14.44 -22.68
C ALA A 429 -0.10 14.89 -21.24
N THR A 430 -1.04 14.38 -20.44
CA THR A 430 -0.91 14.38 -18.98
C THR A 430 -0.35 13.03 -18.57
N PHE A 431 0.73 13.03 -17.80
CA PHE A 431 1.40 11.82 -17.32
C PHE A 431 1.33 11.79 -15.80
N PHE A 432 0.64 10.79 -15.28
CA PHE A 432 0.39 10.59 -13.87
C PHE A 432 1.25 9.45 -13.32
N PHE A 433 2.04 9.76 -12.30
CA PHE A 433 2.91 8.81 -11.63
C PHE A 433 3.24 9.26 -10.20
N ARG A 434 3.09 8.34 -9.23
CA ARG A 434 3.44 8.55 -7.81
C ARG A 434 2.91 9.87 -7.25
N GLU A 435 1.59 10.03 -7.32
CA GLU A 435 0.86 11.17 -6.73
C GLU A 435 1.08 12.51 -7.43
N HIS A 436 1.71 12.50 -8.60
CA HIS A 436 2.00 13.72 -9.32
C HIS A 436 1.69 13.60 -10.80
N VAL A 437 1.24 14.72 -11.38
CA VAL A 437 0.92 14.84 -12.80
C VAL A 437 1.89 15.85 -13.42
N VAL A 438 2.51 15.45 -14.53
CA VAL A 438 3.32 16.32 -15.38
C VAL A 438 2.68 16.41 -16.76
N SER A 439 3.02 17.47 -17.51
CA SER A 439 2.64 17.56 -18.92
C SER A 439 3.81 17.20 -19.82
N ILE A 440 3.52 16.48 -20.90
CA ILE A 440 4.48 16.15 -21.97
C ILE A 440 3.97 16.78 -23.26
N LEU A 441 4.75 17.66 -23.85
CA LEU A 441 4.38 18.44 -25.03
C LEU A 441 5.27 18.02 -26.19
N LYS A 442 4.67 17.60 -27.30
CA LYS A 442 5.38 17.34 -28.56
C LYS A 442 5.25 18.53 -29.49
N PHE A 443 6.38 19.00 -29.99
CA PHE A 443 6.49 20.06 -30.99
C PHE A 443 7.18 19.51 -32.26
N PRO A 444 6.43 19.28 -33.35
CA PRO A 444 7.01 18.78 -34.60
C PRO A 444 7.91 19.87 -35.23
N THR A 445 9.16 19.51 -35.55
CA THR A 445 10.11 20.41 -36.23
C THR A 445 10.26 20.05 -37.70
N SER A 446 10.04 18.80 -38.04
CA SER A 446 9.97 18.29 -39.41
C SER A 446 8.97 17.12 -39.47
N PRO A 447 8.69 16.53 -40.65
CA PRO A 447 7.78 15.37 -40.75
C PRO A 447 8.22 14.16 -39.92
N THR A 448 9.52 14.02 -39.65
CA THR A 448 10.11 12.88 -38.94
C THR A 448 10.76 13.24 -37.61
N GLU A 449 10.91 14.53 -37.31
CA GLU A 449 11.57 15.01 -36.10
C GLU A 449 10.64 15.86 -35.26
N ALA A 450 10.79 15.73 -33.95
CA ALA A 450 10.05 16.53 -32.98
C ALA A 450 10.90 16.78 -31.74
N VAL A 451 10.68 17.93 -31.14
CA VAL A 451 11.17 18.30 -29.80
C VAL A 451 10.07 18.00 -28.80
N TYR A 452 10.45 17.56 -27.60
CA TYR A 452 9.53 17.22 -26.54
C TYR A 452 9.85 18.03 -25.29
N ASP A 453 8.85 18.62 -24.65
CA ASP A 453 9.00 19.30 -23.37
C ASP A 453 8.26 18.54 -22.28
N LEU A 454 8.94 18.25 -21.18
CA LEU A 454 8.34 17.75 -19.94
C LEU A 454 8.23 18.90 -18.96
N VAL A 455 7.01 19.28 -18.56
CA VAL A 455 6.79 20.36 -17.59
C VAL A 455 6.35 19.76 -16.26
N ASP A 456 7.16 20.02 -15.23
CA ASP A 456 6.91 19.61 -13.85
C ASP A 456 6.62 20.85 -12.99
N SER A 457 5.41 20.91 -12.43
CA SER A 457 4.98 22.04 -11.59
C SER A 457 5.44 21.95 -10.14
N LEU A 458 6.00 20.81 -9.68
CA LEU A 458 6.58 20.71 -8.34
C LEU A 458 7.90 21.47 -8.23
N PRO A 459 8.28 21.92 -7.02
CA PRO A 459 9.52 22.65 -6.77
C PRO A 459 10.80 21.77 -6.84
N THR A 460 10.92 20.92 -7.88
CA THR A 460 12.01 19.93 -8.04
C THR A 460 13.31 20.51 -8.59
N CYS A 461 13.28 21.72 -9.17
CA CYS A 461 14.44 22.38 -9.73
C CYS A 461 14.75 23.65 -8.94
N ASN A 462 15.67 23.55 -7.97
CA ASN A 462 16.07 24.66 -7.08
C ASN A 462 14.88 25.33 -6.36
N GLY A 463 13.92 24.52 -5.89
CA GLY A 463 12.72 25.02 -5.23
C GLY A 463 11.68 25.64 -6.18
N ARG A 464 11.80 25.40 -7.50
CA ARG A 464 10.88 25.89 -8.53
C ARG A 464 10.43 24.77 -9.46
N GLY A 465 9.36 25.03 -10.20
CA GLY A 465 8.92 24.18 -11.30
C GLY A 465 10.01 24.08 -12.37
N SER A 466 9.89 23.12 -13.28
CA SER A 466 10.87 22.92 -14.34
C SER A 466 10.23 22.63 -15.68
N ARG A 467 10.95 23.01 -16.73
CA ARG A 467 10.73 22.56 -18.11
C ARG A 467 11.97 21.81 -18.56
N THR A 468 11.79 20.55 -18.95
CA THR A 468 12.87 19.73 -19.51
C THR A 468 12.63 19.52 -20.99
N ARG A 469 13.45 20.14 -21.82
CA ARG A 469 13.42 20.02 -23.28
C ARG A 469 14.29 18.87 -23.75
N CYS A 470 13.69 17.95 -24.49
CA CYS A 470 14.30 16.77 -25.09
C CYS A 470 14.31 16.94 -26.61
N MET A 471 15.48 16.88 -27.23
CA MET A 471 15.65 17.17 -28.66
C MET A 471 15.23 16.04 -29.60
N SER A 472 14.86 14.88 -29.05
CA SER A 472 14.34 13.74 -29.81
C SER A 472 13.43 12.86 -28.94
N LEU A 473 12.75 11.90 -29.57
CA LEU A 473 11.93 10.92 -28.85
C LEU A 473 12.80 10.07 -27.92
N GLU A 474 13.98 9.63 -28.35
CA GLU A 474 14.94 8.85 -27.56
C GLU A 474 15.39 9.63 -26.31
N ALA A 475 15.65 10.93 -26.46
CA ALA A 475 15.98 11.78 -25.32
C ALA A 475 14.82 11.87 -24.32
N LEU A 476 13.57 11.96 -24.81
CA LEU A 476 12.38 11.88 -23.96
C LEU A 476 12.27 10.52 -23.26
N LYS A 477 12.53 9.41 -23.95
CA LYS A 477 12.50 8.06 -23.34
C LYS A 477 13.43 7.97 -22.15
N VAL A 478 14.70 8.35 -22.33
CA VAL A 478 15.71 8.35 -21.26
C VAL A 478 15.31 9.31 -20.13
N GLN A 479 14.78 10.48 -20.47
CA GLN A 479 14.30 11.43 -19.47
C GLN A 479 13.17 10.85 -18.62
N MET A 480 12.21 10.16 -19.23
CA MET A 480 11.08 9.54 -18.54
C MET A 480 11.49 8.34 -17.67
N GLU A 481 12.41 7.50 -18.17
CA GLU A 481 12.98 6.40 -17.39
C GLU A 481 13.67 6.93 -16.12
N TRP A 482 14.46 8.01 -16.22
CA TRP A 482 15.07 8.64 -15.05
C TRP A 482 14.03 9.32 -14.14
N TYR A 483 13.13 10.12 -14.72
CA TYR A 483 12.12 10.90 -13.99
C TYR A 483 11.28 10.01 -13.07
N THR A 484 10.87 8.86 -13.58
CA THR A 484 10.02 7.91 -12.86
C THR A 484 10.83 7.09 -11.86
N SER A 485 11.98 6.56 -12.29
CA SER A 485 12.76 5.67 -11.43
C SER A 485 13.40 6.37 -10.23
N HIS A 486 13.74 7.66 -10.35
CA HIS A 486 14.29 8.45 -9.23
C HIS A 486 13.25 8.79 -8.15
N LYS A 487 11.95 8.57 -8.39
CA LYS A 487 10.89 8.77 -7.40
C LYS A 487 10.59 7.52 -6.56
N PHE A 488 11.27 6.40 -6.84
CA PHE A 488 11.15 5.21 -6.00
C PHE A 488 11.92 5.38 -4.70
N SER A 489 11.24 5.16 -3.57
CA SER A 489 11.92 5.00 -2.28
C SER A 489 12.66 3.66 -2.21
N ASP A 490 13.51 3.48 -1.20
CA ASP A 490 14.13 2.18 -0.91
C ASP A 490 13.11 1.06 -0.66
N SER A 491 11.99 1.41 0.00
CA SER A 491 10.89 0.47 0.23
C SER A 491 10.21 0.08 -1.10
N ASN A 492 10.02 1.03 -2.03
CA ASN A 492 9.51 0.71 -3.36
C ASN A 492 10.48 -0.20 -4.12
N CYS A 493 11.77 0.10 -4.11
CA CYS A 493 12.77 -0.71 -4.79
C CYS A 493 12.77 -2.15 -4.28
N THR A 494 12.75 -2.32 -2.95
CA THR A 494 12.68 -3.62 -2.29
C THR A 494 11.39 -4.37 -2.66
N TYR A 495 10.24 -3.67 -2.70
CA TYR A 495 8.98 -4.25 -3.13
C TYR A 495 9.05 -4.73 -4.58
N ILE A 496 9.56 -3.91 -5.50
CA ILE A 496 9.65 -4.20 -6.94
C ILE A 496 10.55 -5.41 -7.21
N GLU A 497 11.64 -5.56 -6.46
CA GLU A 497 12.55 -6.70 -6.57
C GLU A 497 11.92 -8.02 -6.10
N LYS A 498 11.09 -7.95 -5.05
CA LYS A 498 10.43 -9.14 -4.47
C LYS A 498 9.15 -9.53 -5.20
N ASN A 499 8.44 -8.59 -5.80
CA ASN A 499 7.11 -8.81 -6.34
C ASN A 499 7.09 -8.70 -7.87
N LYS A 500 6.55 -9.74 -8.51
CA LYS A 500 6.22 -9.68 -9.95
C LYS A 500 5.09 -8.67 -10.16
N TRP A 501 5.09 -8.03 -11.33
CA TRP A 501 3.97 -7.19 -11.72
C TRP A 501 2.71 -8.06 -11.87
N ASN A 502 1.58 -7.54 -11.40
CA ASN A 502 0.28 -8.18 -11.52
C ASN A 502 -0.76 -7.09 -11.81
N ASP A 503 -1.36 -7.13 -13.00
CA ASP A 503 -2.37 -6.16 -13.44
C ASP A 503 -3.57 -6.09 -12.48
N SER A 504 -3.93 -7.21 -11.85
CA SER A 504 -5.05 -7.22 -10.88
C SER A 504 -4.75 -6.45 -9.59
N MET A 505 -3.49 -6.11 -9.36
CA MET A 505 -2.99 -5.37 -8.19
C MET A 505 -2.29 -4.07 -8.58
N ALA A 506 -2.43 -3.62 -9.83
CA ALA A 506 -1.75 -2.44 -10.36
C ALA A 506 -1.97 -1.20 -9.47
N ASP A 507 -3.17 -1.05 -8.90
CA ASP A 507 -3.53 0.10 -8.06
C ASP A 507 -2.71 0.22 -6.78
N PHE A 508 -2.13 -0.88 -6.31
CA PHE A 508 -1.30 -0.89 -5.09
C PHE A 508 0.18 -1.00 -5.42
N ASP A 509 0.52 -1.14 -6.69
CA ASP A 509 1.89 -1.35 -7.14
C ASP A 509 2.58 0.00 -7.35
N PRO A 510 3.76 0.23 -6.74
CA PRO A 510 4.47 1.51 -6.90
C PRO A 510 4.88 1.80 -8.35
N ARG A 511 4.87 0.79 -9.24
CA ARG A 511 5.23 0.93 -10.65
C ARG A 511 4.10 1.48 -11.51
N VAL A 512 2.88 1.61 -11.00
CA VAL A 512 1.73 2.03 -11.80
C VAL A 512 1.88 3.46 -12.31
N PHE A 513 1.60 3.65 -13.59
CA PHE A 513 1.43 4.96 -14.20
C PHE A 513 0.16 4.99 -15.07
N GLN A 514 -0.31 6.20 -15.36
CA GLN A 514 -1.36 6.44 -16.34
C GLN A 514 -1.01 7.69 -17.15
N ALA A 515 -1.36 7.71 -18.43
CA ALA A 515 -1.21 8.88 -19.26
C ALA A 515 -2.35 9.01 -20.26
N PHE A 516 -2.69 10.25 -20.59
CA PHE A 516 -3.74 10.60 -21.53
C PHE A 516 -3.15 11.49 -22.60
N VAL A 517 -3.41 11.17 -23.87
CA VAL A 517 -2.77 11.82 -25.02
C VAL A 517 -3.81 12.47 -25.91
N TRP A 518 -3.55 13.72 -26.27
CA TRP A 518 -4.29 14.49 -27.26
C TRP A 518 -3.34 14.95 -28.36
N ALA A 519 -3.85 15.03 -29.59
CA ALA A 519 -3.14 15.58 -30.73
C ALA A 519 -3.97 16.67 -31.39
N ASN A 520 -3.33 17.62 -32.04
CA ASN A 520 -4.00 18.72 -32.73
C ASN A 520 -4.61 18.25 -34.07
N LEU A 521 -5.47 17.24 -33.99
CA LEU A 521 -6.17 16.66 -35.12
C LEU A 521 -7.20 17.66 -35.66
N PRO A 522 -7.44 17.67 -36.99
CA PRO A 522 -8.51 18.46 -37.56
C PRO A 522 -9.86 17.98 -37.04
N LYS A 523 -10.81 18.92 -36.90
CA LYS A 523 -12.20 18.56 -36.59
C LYS A 523 -12.75 17.72 -37.75
N PRO A 524 -13.37 16.56 -37.50
CA PRO A 524 -13.99 15.78 -38.57
C PRO A 524 -15.03 16.65 -39.29
N SER A 525 -15.02 16.63 -40.62
CA SER A 525 -16.08 17.22 -41.43
C SER A 525 -17.35 16.38 -41.22
N ASN A 526 -18.39 16.99 -40.66
CA ASN A 526 -19.70 16.36 -40.52
C ASN A 526 -20.34 16.07 -41.88
#